data_AF-A0A1R3RRM1-F1
#
_entry.id   AF-A0A1R3RRM1-F1
#
_cell.length_a   1.000
_cell.length_b   1.000
_cell.length_c   1.000
_cell.angle_alpha   90.00
_cell.angle_beta   90.00
_cell.angle_gamma   90.00
#
_symmetry.space_group_name_H-M   'P 1'
#
loop_
_entity.id
_entity.type
_entity.pdbx_description
1 polymer ?
#
loop_
_entity_poly.entity_id
_entity_poly.type
_entity_poly.pdbx_seq_one_letter_code
_entity_poly.pdbx_strand_id
1 'polypeptide(L)'
;MQDSTDTSTIINNLPLRPAKPDNVTGDQQSEQVRSGSATPQSLKEQQAQDPALPVEWGEAKKKKRSKPRPKSKRGKNKPTGFEEYYVDAPMTPQEFEDEKDIYNVRLEDALLRYQKNRRIESDRREVFLKYLAYGGVDVSQKMFGGVDNHDLQALDSEQILQARALANIRRDKSNLTVDFDAVVRGFLTSFFPYYFNPETEEMVKLATVTIRNFLSYLLYHDVCPEYKENIDQARTSCDVAAKELWKNQQFMAKGPGDFNVACSMLFGGDLYNASVLGHDWNFSKDDPSLLTNDVARKIVKFALACAGEDTQTLRYLELDKQGALGATRIEDIDGFEITAVHAPDQVICSLYDAQAPDLNPVGKLLAKAYRDPGQPAYDRSPEEDMVGLPELKFEFFVEGNLLQYCYPGLKVITPVWEMNCGFYYFEDVNRAYGSIYTVLENDLMLGWKEPRDLTRAQDNDDSSSATL
;
A
#
# COMPACT_ATOMS: atom_id res chain seq x y z
N MET A 1 56.75 -6.78 -43.96
CA MET A 1 55.60 -7.67 -44.17
C MET A 1 54.60 -7.25 -43.11
N GLN A 2 53.69 -6.31 -43.38
CA GLN A 2 52.50 -6.45 -44.26
C GLN A 2 51.64 -7.64 -43.77
N ASP A 3 50.39 -7.48 -43.31
CA ASP A 3 49.52 -6.29 -43.16
C ASP A 3 48.76 -6.42 -41.80
N SER A 4 47.91 -5.50 -41.30
CA SER A 4 47.13 -4.43 -41.94
C SER A 4 46.84 -3.23 -40.99
N THR A 5 45.91 -2.36 -41.39
CA THR A 5 45.58 -1.04 -40.83
C THR A 5 44.40 -0.98 -39.83
N ASP A 6 44.47 0.02 -38.95
CA ASP A 6 43.41 0.92 -38.45
C ASP A 6 41.94 0.46 -38.40
N THR A 7 41.30 0.72 -37.24
CA THR A 7 39.89 1.16 -37.24
C THR A 7 39.61 2.07 -36.05
N SER A 8 39.78 3.38 -36.26
CA SER A 8 39.25 4.41 -35.37
C SER A 8 37.94 4.98 -35.94
N THR A 9 37.03 5.37 -35.05
CA THR A 9 35.91 6.30 -35.33
C THR A 9 34.71 5.82 -36.17
N ILE A 10 33.78 5.05 -35.59
CA ILE A 10 32.33 5.20 -35.88
C ILE A 10 31.50 5.01 -34.59
N ILE A 11 31.34 6.07 -33.80
CA ILE A 11 30.16 6.25 -32.93
C ILE A 11 29.57 7.62 -33.28
N ASN A 12 28.69 7.62 -34.28
CA ASN A 12 27.85 8.77 -34.65
C ASN A 12 26.67 8.23 -35.46
N ASN A 13 25.46 8.40 -34.90
CA ASN A 13 24.11 8.35 -35.51
C ASN A 13 23.09 7.61 -34.62
N LEU A 14 22.74 8.22 -33.48
CA LEU A 14 21.42 8.05 -32.88
C LEU A 14 20.62 9.35 -33.13
N PRO A 15 19.40 9.31 -33.68
CA PRO A 15 18.66 10.52 -34.02
C PRO A 15 18.13 11.22 -32.77
N LEU A 16 18.83 12.29 -32.37
CA LEU A 16 18.39 13.20 -31.31
C LEU A 16 17.10 13.93 -31.74
N ARG A 17 16.05 13.80 -30.93
CA ARG A 17 14.77 14.48 -31.14
C ARG A 17 14.89 15.95 -30.70
N PRO A 18 14.60 16.95 -31.55
CA PRO A 18 14.77 18.35 -31.16
C PRO A 18 13.70 18.77 -30.13
N ALA A 19 14.16 19.38 -29.03
CA ALA A 19 13.29 20.04 -28.07
C ALA A 19 12.69 21.32 -28.69
N LYS A 20 11.43 21.63 -28.36
CA LYS A 20 10.82 22.92 -28.70
C LYS A 20 11.24 23.97 -27.66
N PRO A 21 11.46 25.24 -28.05
CA PRO A 21 11.83 26.29 -27.12
C PRO A 21 10.61 26.77 -26.32
N ASP A 22 10.77 26.86 -25.00
CA ASP A 22 9.87 27.60 -24.12
C ASP A 22 10.06 29.10 -24.34
N ASN A 23 8.94 29.83 -24.41
CA ASN A 23 8.96 31.28 -24.61
C ASN A 23 8.48 31.98 -23.33
N VAL A 24 9.38 32.71 -22.67
CA VAL A 24 9.15 33.34 -21.37
C VAL A 24 8.88 34.84 -21.52
N THR A 25 7.67 35.24 -21.16
CA THR A 25 7.25 36.59 -20.73
C THR A 25 5.97 36.40 -19.93
N GLY A 26 5.76 36.97 -18.73
CA GLY A 26 6.53 37.97 -18.01
C GLY A 26 5.54 38.91 -17.30
N ASP A 27 5.81 39.22 -16.03
CA ASP A 27 5.01 40.01 -15.07
C ASP A 27 3.94 39.24 -14.27
N GLN A 28 3.71 39.44 -12.97
CA GLN A 28 4.40 39.98 -11.77
C GLN A 28 3.27 40.43 -10.81
N GLN A 29 3.56 40.50 -9.50
CA GLN A 29 2.72 41.06 -8.42
C GLN A 29 1.48 40.24 -7.98
N SER A 30 1.07 40.21 -6.70
CA SER A 30 1.80 40.28 -5.41
C SER A 30 0.82 40.07 -4.24
N GLU A 31 1.30 39.43 -3.17
CA GLU A 31 0.94 39.68 -1.75
C GLU A 31 -0.39 39.26 -1.08
N GLN A 32 -0.20 38.78 0.16
CA GLN A 32 -0.98 39.00 1.40
C GLN A 32 -2.32 38.28 1.68
N VAL A 33 -2.19 37.13 2.35
CA VAL A 33 -2.65 36.88 3.75
C VAL A 33 -3.77 37.79 4.32
N ARG A 34 -4.93 37.20 4.67
CA ARG A 34 -5.45 37.26 6.07
C ARG A 34 -6.61 36.32 6.40
N SER A 35 -6.62 35.94 7.68
CA SER A 35 -7.65 35.19 8.42
C SER A 35 -8.99 35.93 8.58
N GLY A 36 -10.10 35.19 8.78
CA GLY A 36 -11.31 35.77 9.38
C GLY A 36 -12.56 34.89 9.34
N SER A 37 -13.06 34.50 10.52
CA SER A 37 -14.34 33.80 10.72
C SER A 37 -15.58 34.70 10.53
N ALA A 38 -16.69 34.16 9.99
CA ALA A 38 -18.05 34.26 10.60
C ALA A 38 -19.17 33.73 9.68
N THR A 39 -20.05 32.90 10.24
CA THR A 39 -21.46 32.70 9.83
C THR A 39 -22.37 33.59 10.70
N PRO A 40 -23.71 33.63 10.52
CA PRO A 40 -24.55 33.52 9.31
C PRO A 40 -25.62 34.66 9.24
N GLN A 41 -26.40 34.77 8.15
CA GLN A 41 -27.80 35.26 8.24
C GLN A 41 -28.65 34.98 6.99
N SER A 42 -29.97 34.85 7.17
CA SER A 42 -30.96 34.50 6.14
C SER A 42 -32.03 35.58 5.97
N LEU A 43 -32.58 35.71 4.75
CA LEU A 43 -33.90 36.28 4.42
C LEU A 43 -34.31 35.67 3.05
N LYS A 44 -35.30 34.78 2.94
CA LYS A 44 -36.78 34.95 2.94
C LYS A 44 -37.41 35.55 1.67
N GLU A 45 -38.02 34.64 0.90
CA GLU A 45 -39.37 34.67 0.31
C GLU A 45 -39.97 35.99 -0.24
N GLN A 46 -40.38 35.95 -1.52
CA GLN A 46 -41.60 36.61 -1.99
C GLN A 46 -42.41 35.67 -2.91
N GLN A 47 -43.72 35.59 -2.67
CA GLN A 47 -44.71 34.89 -3.50
C GLN A 47 -45.43 35.90 -4.43
N ALA A 48 -45.93 35.43 -5.57
CA ALA A 48 -46.94 36.09 -6.37
C ALA A 48 -47.97 35.05 -6.87
N GLN A 49 -49.24 35.43 -7.01
CA GLN A 49 -50.38 34.53 -7.25
C GLN A 49 -50.92 34.66 -8.68
N ASP A 50 -51.26 33.51 -9.30
CA ASP A 50 -52.45 33.21 -10.15
C ASP A 50 -52.81 34.09 -11.39
N PRO A 51 -53.57 33.59 -12.40
CA PRO A 51 -54.62 32.56 -12.30
C PRO A 51 -54.68 31.48 -13.41
N ALA A 52 -55.66 30.56 -13.25
CA ALA A 52 -55.85 29.33 -14.03
C ALA A 52 -56.88 29.44 -15.17
N LEU A 53 -56.82 28.50 -16.13
CA LEU A 53 -57.98 27.95 -16.86
C LEU A 53 -57.81 26.42 -17.09
N PRO A 54 -58.90 25.65 -17.31
CA PRO A 54 -58.94 24.22 -16.93
C PRO A 54 -59.01 23.23 -18.12
N VAL A 55 -58.60 21.97 -17.87
CA VAL A 55 -59.02 20.79 -18.65
C VAL A 55 -59.27 19.60 -17.70
N GLU A 56 -60.38 18.90 -17.89
CA GLU A 56 -60.84 17.78 -17.06
C GLU A 56 -59.96 16.53 -17.18
N TRP A 57 -59.79 15.80 -16.08
CA TRP A 57 -59.18 14.47 -16.07
C TRP A 57 -60.21 13.41 -15.67
N GLY A 58 -60.46 12.46 -16.56
CA GLY A 58 -61.27 11.27 -16.29
C GLY A 58 -60.65 10.37 -15.21
N GLU A 59 -61.50 9.62 -14.50
CA GLU A 59 -61.13 8.93 -13.26
C GLU A 59 -60.07 7.82 -13.43
N ALA A 60 -58.87 8.03 -12.86
CA ALA A 60 -57.85 7.00 -12.75
C ALA A 60 -58.06 6.11 -11.51
N LYS A 61 -58.17 4.79 -11.72
CA LYS A 61 -58.36 3.78 -10.65
C LYS A 61 -57.25 3.85 -9.60
N LYS A 62 -57.63 3.94 -8.31
CA LYS A 62 -56.72 4.05 -7.15
C LYS A 62 -55.74 2.86 -7.05
N LYS A 63 -54.48 3.04 -7.45
CA LYS A 63 -53.37 2.13 -7.06
C LYS A 63 -53.22 2.16 -5.52
N LYS A 64 -53.14 0.99 -4.88
CA LYS A 64 -52.88 0.89 -3.43
C LYS A 64 -51.53 1.54 -3.10
N ARG A 65 -51.54 2.60 -2.28
CA ARG A 65 -50.31 3.21 -1.74
C ARG A 65 -49.54 2.15 -0.93
N SER A 66 -48.33 1.79 -1.38
CA SER A 66 -47.42 0.99 -0.54
C SER A 66 -47.10 1.78 0.74
N LYS A 67 -47.09 1.09 1.90
CA LYS A 67 -46.79 1.74 3.18
C LYS A 67 -45.36 2.31 3.13
N PRO A 68 -45.13 3.57 3.55
CA PRO A 68 -43.78 4.14 3.57
C PRO A 68 -42.88 3.30 4.48
N ARG A 69 -41.70 2.92 3.97
CA ARG A 69 -40.71 2.16 4.75
C ARG A 69 -40.30 2.98 6.01
N PRO A 70 -40.11 2.33 7.17
CA PRO A 70 -39.79 3.02 8.43
C PRO A 70 -38.49 3.83 8.32
N LYS A 71 -38.34 4.88 9.14
CA LYS A 71 -37.21 5.82 9.08
C LYS A 71 -35.83 5.15 9.19
N SER A 72 -35.71 4.03 9.90
CA SER A 72 -34.49 3.19 9.97
C SER A 72 -34.07 2.56 8.62
N LYS A 73 -34.92 2.60 7.59
CA LYS A 73 -34.62 2.14 6.23
C LYS A 73 -34.41 3.30 5.24
N ARG A 74 -34.14 4.53 5.72
CA ARG A 74 -33.85 5.73 4.90
C ARG A 74 -32.55 6.41 5.36
N GLY A 75 -31.65 6.67 4.43
CA GLY A 75 -30.48 7.55 4.63
C GLY A 75 -29.25 6.87 5.23
N LYS A 76 -28.28 7.71 5.63
CA LYS A 76 -26.90 7.33 5.99
C LYS A 76 -26.80 6.27 7.11
N ASN A 77 -27.82 6.15 7.96
CA ASN A 77 -27.81 5.30 9.17
C ASN A 77 -28.40 3.88 8.95
N LYS A 78 -28.59 3.43 7.70
CA LYS A 78 -28.90 2.02 7.42
C LYS A 78 -27.60 1.20 7.54
N PRO A 79 -27.58 0.02 8.21
CA PRO A 79 -26.41 -0.86 8.22
C PRO A 79 -25.94 -1.15 6.79
N THR A 80 -24.63 -1.07 6.63
CA THR A 80 -23.89 -1.18 5.38
C THR A 80 -23.58 -2.64 5.03
N GLY A 81 -23.49 -3.50 6.05
CA GLY A 81 -23.08 -4.89 5.92
C GLY A 81 -21.59 -5.13 6.21
N PHE A 82 -20.93 -4.14 6.84
CA PHE A 82 -19.50 -4.12 7.20
C PHE A 82 -19.26 -3.80 8.69
N GLU A 83 -20.33 -3.72 9.49
CA GLU A 83 -20.25 -3.54 10.94
C GLU A 83 -19.77 -4.82 11.64
N GLU A 84 -19.00 -4.69 12.73
CA GLU A 84 -18.36 -5.81 13.45
C GLU A 84 -19.32 -6.95 13.85
N TYR A 85 -20.55 -6.59 14.25
CA TYR A 85 -21.61 -7.53 14.65
C TYR A 85 -22.63 -7.81 13.54
N TYR A 86 -22.34 -7.44 12.29
CA TYR A 86 -23.22 -7.71 11.16
C TYR A 86 -23.11 -9.18 10.75
N VAL A 87 -24.20 -9.92 10.94
CA VAL A 87 -24.36 -11.29 10.46
C VAL A 87 -25.38 -11.28 9.33
N ASP A 88 -25.05 -11.90 8.20
CA ASP A 88 -26.00 -12.10 7.11
C ASP A 88 -27.20 -12.93 7.60
N ALA A 89 -28.40 -12.65 7.07
CA ALA A 89 -29.60 -13.35 7.51
C ALA A 89 -29.48 -14.86 7.21
N PRO A 90 -29.89 -15.75 8.13
CA PRO A 90 -29.79 -17.19 7.93
C PRO A 90 -30.57 -17.60 6.67
N MET A 91 -29.83 -18.16 5.71
CA MET A 91 -30.35 -18.59 4.42
C MET A 91 -31.30 -19.77 4.60
N THR A 92 -32.46 -19.72 3.96
CA THR A 92 -33.38 -20.85 4.00
C THR A 92 -32.86 -22.01 3.11
N PRO A 93 -33.19 -23.28 3.42
CA PRO A 93 -32.73 -24.41 2.60
C PRO A 93 -33.14 -24.30 1.13
N GLN A 94 -34.29 -23.68 0.85
CA GLN A 94 -34.79 -23.48 -0.50
C GLN A 94 -34.03 -22.37 -1.24
N GLU A 95 -33.68 -21.27 -0.57
CA GLU A 95 -32.76 -20.25 -1.15
C GLU A 95 -31.39 -20.86 -1.45
N PHE A 96 -30.89 -21.77 -0.61
CA PHE A 96 -29.61 -22.47 -0.85
C PHE A 96 -29.67 -23.40 -2.08
N GLU A 97 -30.76 -24.16 -2.25
CA GLU A 97 -30.97 -24.99 -3.45
C GLU A 97 -31.10 -24.12 -4.71
N ASP A 98 -31.92 -23.05 -4.66
CA ASP A 98 -32.09 -22.11 -5.78
C ASP A 98 -30.76 -21.42 -6.15
N GLU A 99 -29.92 -21.04 -5.18
CA GLU A 99 -28.63 -20.40 -5.45
C GLU A 99 -27.56 -21.37 -5.98
N LYS A 100 -27.60 -22.63 -5.54
CA LYS A 100 -26.66 -23.67 -6.00
C LYS A 100 -26.77 -23.95 -7.50
N ASP A 101 -27.98 -23.90 -8.05
CA ASP A 101 -28.22 -24.05 -9.50
C ASP A 101 -27.77 -22.83 -10.31
N ILE A 102 -27.67 -21.65 -9.68
CA ILE A 102 -27.33 -20.38 -10.34
C ILE A 102 -25.81 -20.22 -10.53
N TYR A 103 -24.99 -20.71 -9.58
CA TYR A 103 -23.53 -20.58 -9.65
C TYR A 103 -22.85 -21.56 -10.65
N ASN A 104 -23.42 -21.73 -11.84
CA ASN A 104 -22.77 -22.45 -12.95
C ASN A 104 -21.77 -21.55 -13.72
N VAL A 105 -21.87 -20.21 -13.55
CA VAL A 105 -20.84 -19.21 -13.93
C VAL A 105 -20.35 -18.46 -12.67
N ARG A 106 -19.98 -19.28 -11.67
CA ARG A 106 -19.68 -19.01 -10.25
C ARG A 106 -19.45 -17.55 -9.85
N LEU A 107 -18.29 -16.99 -10.18
CA LEU A 107 -17.78 -15.81 -9.49
C LEU A 107 -18.42 -14.49 -9.96
N GLU A 108 -18.85 -14.39 -11.22
CA GLU A 108 -19.45 -13.16 -11.78
C GLU A 108 -20.81 -12.88 -11.14
N ASP A 109 -21.70 -13.88 -11.13
CA ASP A 109 -23.04 -13.75 -10.55
C ASP A 109 -22.99 -13.54 -9.03
N ALA A 110 -22.07 -14.21 -8.34
CA ALA A 110 -21.83 -13.97 -6.91
C ALA A 110 -21.37 -12.53 -6.63
N LEU A 111 -20.46 -11.98 -7.44
CA LEU A 111 -19.98 -10.61 -7.31
C LEU A 111 -21.10 -9.59 -7.58
N LEU A 112 -21.96 -9.85 -8.56
CA LEU A 112 -23.16 -9.04 -8.81
C LEU A 112 -24.16 -9.07 -7.66
N ARG A 113 -24.44 -10.26 -7.12
CA ARG A 113 -25.31 -10.43 -5.94
C ARG A 113 -24.73 -9.75 -4.70
N TYR A 114 -23.42 -9.86 -4.47
CA TYR A 114 -22.69 -9.17 -3.40
C TYR A 114 -22.86 -7.64 -3.49
N GLN A 115 -22.62 -7.05 -4.68
CA GLN A 115 -22.78 -5.61 -4.92
C GLN A 115 -24.25 -5.13 -4.87
N LYS A 116 -25.22 -6.00 -5.16
CA LYS A 116 -26.68 -5.72 -5.05
C LYS A 116 -27.16 -5.73 -3.60
N ASN A 117 -26.67 -6.70 -2.81
CA ASN A 117 -27.17 -6.97 -1.47
C ASN A 117 -26.51 -6.07 -0.41
N ARG A 118 -25.24 -5.69 -0.57
CA ARG A 118 -24.52 -4.80 0.34
C ARG A 118 -24.54 -3.35 -0.12
N ARG A 119 -24.43 -2.40 0.83
CA ARG A 119 -24.26 -0.98 0.53
C ARG A 119 -22.78 -0.64 0.66
N ILE A 120 -22.03 -0.89 -0.41
CA ILE A 120 -20.60 -0.55 -0.49
C ILE A 120 -20.48 0.98 -0.65
N GLU A 121 -19.81 1.63 0.30
CA GLU A 121 -19.53 3.07 0.25
C GLU A 121 -18.38 3.38 -0.73
N SER A 122 -18.18 4.65 -1.10
CA SER A 122 -17.27 5.04 -2.21
C SER A 122 -15.87 4.47 -2.01
N ASP A 123 -15.29 4.70 -0.84
CA ASP A 123 -13.91 4.36 -0.51
C ASP A 123 -13.72 2.83 -0.46
N ARG A 124 -14.70 2.11 0.14
CA ARG A 124 -14.75 0.63 0.10
C ARG A 124 -14.87 0.10 -1.32
N ARG A 125 -15.63 0.78 -2.18
CA ARG A 125 -15.84 0.37 -3.57
C ARG A 125 -14.58 0.55 -4.38
N GLU A 126 -13.81 1.62 -4.17
CA GLU A 126 -12.53 1.82 -4.84
C GLU A 126 -11.54 0.70 -4.48
N VAL A 127 -11.32 0.45 -3.18
CA VAL A 127 -10.44 -0.64 -2.73
C VAL A 127 -10.92 -1.99 -3.26
N PHE A 128 -12.22 -2.27 -3.22
CA PHE A 128 -12.78 -3.53 -3.72
C PHE A 128 -12.59 -3.71 -5.23
N LEU A 129 -12.81 -2.67 -6.04
CA LEU A 129 -12.58 -2.74 -7.48
C LEU A 129 -11.09 -2.88 -7.82
N LYS A 130 -10.18 -2.24 -7.06
CA LYS A 130 -8.74 -2.42 -7.22
C LYS A 130 -8.29 -3.83 -6.83
N TYR A 131 -8.83 -4.41 -5.76
CA TYR A 131 -8.59 -5.80 -5.37
C TYR A 131 -9.03 -6.79 -6.45
N LEU A 132 -10.23 -6.60 -7.01
CA LEU A 132 -10.74 -7.42 -8.12
C LEU A 132 -9.86 -7.27 -9.38
N ALA A 133 -9.45 -6.06 -9.73
CA ALA A 133 -8.53 -5.80 -10.85
C ALA A 133 -7.18 -6.47 -10.66
N TYR A 134 -6.63 -6.41 -9.45
CA TYR A 134 -5.39 -7.07 -9.07
C TYR A 134 -5.50 -8.60 -9.16
N GLY A 135 -6.64 -9.17 -8.76
CA GLY A 135 -7.01 -10.57 -9.00
C GLY A 135 -7.33 -10.93 -10.46
N GLY A 136 -7.10 -10.03 -11.42
CA GLY A 136 -7.24 -10.29 -12.85
C GLY A 136 -8.64 -10.09 -13.44
N VAL A 137 -9.63 -9.69 -12.63
CA VAL A 137 -11.01 -9.38 -13.07
C VAL A 137 -11.03 -8.06 -13.81
N ASP A 138 -11.65 -8.01 -14.99
CA ASP A 138 -11.80 -6.76 -15.73
C ASP A 138 -12.88 -5.90 -15.05
N VAL A 139 -12.47 -4.80 -14.42
CA VAL A 139 -13.36 -3.82 -13.78
C VAL A 139 -13.59 -2.57 -14.63
N SER A 140 -13.19 -2.59 -15.91
CA SER A 140 -13.32 -1.43 -16.78
C SER A 140 -14.78 -1.04 -17.00
N GLN A 141 -15.03 0.27 -17.04
CA GLN A 141 -16.36 0.80 -17.26
C GLN A 141 -16.78 0.48 -18.71
N LYS A 142 -17.68 -0.50 -18.87
CA LYS A 142 -18.24 -0.90 -20.17
C LYS A 142 -18.71 0.35 -20.91
N MET A 143 -18.26 0.56 -22.15
CA MET A 143 -18.45 1.81 -22.90
C MET A 143 -19.93 2.15 -23.19
N PHE A 144 -20.86 1.23 -22.92
CA PHE A 144 -22.31 1.43 -22.97
C PHE A 144 -22.95 1.76 -21.60
N GLY A 145 -22.17 2.13 -20.58
CA GLY A 145 -22.64 2.53 -19.25
C GLY A 145 -23.46 3.83 -19.19
N GLY A 146 -23.74 4.46 -20.32
CA GLY A 146 -24.63 5.62 -20.48
C GLY A 146 -26.09 5.23 -20.70
N VAL A 147 -26.59 4.17 -20.04
CA VAL A 147 -28.02 3.82 -20.07
C VAL A 147 -28.77 4.82 -19.22
N ASP A 148 -29.60 5.63 -19.85
CA ASP A 148 -30.39 6.65 -19.15
C ASP A 148 -31.29 6.03 -18.07
N ASN A 149 -31.57 6.78 -16.99
CA ASN A 149 -32.43 6.32 -15.89
C ASN A 149 -33.88 5.98 -16.35
N HIS A 150 -34.24 6.35 -17.58
CA HIS A 150 -35.48 6.01 -18.24
C HIS A 150 -35.46 4.56 -18.78
N ASP A 151 -34.39 4.15 -19.45
CA ASP A 151 -34.27 2.83 -20.07
C ASP A 151 -34.07 1.72 -19.03
N LEU A 152 -33.46 2.06 -17.89
CA LEU A 152 -33.40 1.19 -16.71
C LEU A 152 -34.79 0.85 -16.11
N GLN A 153 -35.89 1.49 -16.54
CA GLN A 153 -37.25 1.15 -16.09
C GLN A 153 -37.94 0.10 -16.99
N ALA A 154 -37.40 -0.16 -18.18
CA ALA A 154 -37.92 -1.15 -19.13
C ALA A 154 -37.26 -2.53 -19.00
N LEU A 155 -36.12 -2.60 -18.32
CA LEU A 155 -35.34 -3.82 -18.12
C LEU A 155 -35.79 -4.62 -16.89
N ASP A 156 -35.64 -5.94 -16.95
CA ASP A 156 -35.78 -6.83 -15.80
C ASP A 156 -34.74 -6.49 -14.71
N SER A 157 -35.08 -6.74 -13.45
CA SER A 157 -34.19 -6.75 -12.29
C SER A 157 -32.86 -7.50 -12.48
N GLU A 158 -32.82 -8.54 -13.31
CA GLU A 158 -31.57 -9.25 -13.68
C GLU A 158 -30.82 -8.52 -14.81
N GLN A 159 -31.52 -7.97 -15.80
CA GLN A 159 -30.91 -7.19 -16.88
C GLN A 159 -30.34 -5.86 -16.38
N ILE A 160 -31.00 -5.17 -15.44
CA ILE A 160 -30.48 -4.00 -14.73
C ILE A 160 -29.21 -4.37 -13.94
N LEU A 161 -29.14 -5.59 -13.41
CA LEU A 161 -27.99 -6.08 -12.66
C LEU A 161 -26.79 -6.31 -13.59
N GLN A 162 -27.00 -7.00 -14.71
CA GLN A 162 -25.98 -7.23 -15.75
C GLN A 162 -25.53 -5.92 -16.43
N ALA A 163 -26.42 -4.96 -16.64
CA ALA A 163 -26.07 -3.63 -17.17
C ALA A 163 -25.22 -2.80 -16.19
N ARG A 164 -25.33 -3.06 -14.88
CA ARG A 164 -24.52 -2.43 -13.82
C ARG A 164 -23.25 -3.22 -13.47
N ALA A 165 -23.03 -4.37 -14.11
CA ALA A 165 -21.86 -5.21 -13.94
C ALA A 165 -20.60 -4.49 -14.42
N LEU A 166 -19.85 -3.88 -13.49
CA LEU A 166 -18.50 -3.37 -13.76
C LEU A 166 -17.47 -4.48 -13.86
N ALA A 167 -17.65 -5.60 -13.15
CA ALA A 167 -16.75 -6.74 -13.18
C ALA A 167 -17.12 -7.71 -14.32
N ASN A 168 -16.09 -8.23 -15.00
CA ASN A 168 -16.18 -9.23 -16.05
C ASN A 168 -14.90 -10.08 -16.05
N ILE A 169 -15.02 -11.41 -16.00
CA ILE A 169 -13.92 -12.35 -16.06
C ILE A 169 -13.75 -12.75 -17.52
N ARG A 170 -12.68 -12.26 -18.15
CA ARG A 170 -12.45 -12.54 -19.57
C ARG A 170 -12.14 -14.03 -19.77
N ARG A 171 -12.77 -14.66 -20.76
CA ARG A 171 -12.71 -16.13 -20.99
C ARG A 171 -11.33 -16.62 -21.45
N ASP A 172 -10.53 -15.75 -22.07
CA ASP A 172 -9.11 -15.95 -22.40
C ASP A 172 -8.21 -16.12 -21.17
N LYS A 173 -8.70 -15.79 -19.97
CA LYS A 173 -8.02 -15.99 -18.69
C LYS A 173 -8.55 -17.19 -17.87
N SER A 174 -9.49 -17.95 -18.41
CA SER A 174 -10.12 -19.09 -17.68
C SER A 174 -9.17 -20.25 -17.35
N ASN A 175 -8.02 -20.29 -18.01
CA ASN A 175 -6.93 -21.24 -17.84
C ASN A 175 -5.80 -20.74 -16.90
N LEU A 176 -5.95 -19.58 -16.26
CA LEU A 176 -5.03 -19.11 -15.21
C LEU A 176 -5.36 -19.79 -13.87
N THR A 177 -4.33 -20.05 -13.07
CA THR A 177 -4.49 -20.59 -11.71
C THR A 177 -5.23 -19.58 -10.82
N VAL A 178 -6.25 -20.06 -10.10
CA VAL A 178 -7.00 -19.26 -9.13
C VAL A 178 -6.44 -19.52 -7.73
N ASP A 179 -5.92 -18.48 -7.09
CA ASP A 179 -5.46 -18.51 -5.70
C ASP A 179 -5.90 -17.22 -4.99
N PHE A 180 -6.93 -17.32 -4.15
CA PHE A 180 -7.48 -16.21 -3.38
C PHE A 180 -6.50 -15.73 -2.31
N ASP A 181 -5.77 -16.65 -1.66
CA ASP A 181 -4.86 -16.30 -0.55
C ASP A 181 -3.60 -15.59 -1.05
N ALA A 182 -2.99 -16.09 -2.12
CA ALA A 182 -1.88 -15.40 -2.78
C ALA A 182 -2.29 -14.00 -3.24
N VAL A 183 -3.43 -13.86 -3.92
CA VAL A 183 -3.96 -12.55 -4.37
C VAL A 183 -4.25 -11.60 -3.20
N VAL A 184 -4.76 -12.10 -2.07
CA VAL A 184 -4.92 -11.29 -0.85
C VAL A 184 -3.57 -10.87 -0.28
N ARG A 185 -2.61 -11.79 -0.17
CA ARG A 185 -1.26 -11.50 0.35
C ARG A 185 -0.57 -10.44 -0.50
N GLY A 186 -0.48 -10.63 -1.82
CA GLY A 186 0.12 -9.65 -2.74
C GLY A 186 -0.61 -8.30 -2.70
N PHE A 187 -1.94 -8.30 -2.79
CA PHE A 187 -2.71 -7.05 -2.77
C PHE A 187 -2.52 -6.27 -1.47
N LEU A 188 -2.65 -6.91 -0.31
CA LEU A 188 -2.61 -6.22 0.99
C LEU A 188 -1.19 -5.87 1.44
N THR A 189 -0.16 -6.63 1.06
CA THR A 189 1.22 -6.40 1.53
C THR A 189 2.12 -5.66 0.54
N SER A 190 1.81 -5.69 -0.75
CA SER A 190 2.56 -5.00 -1.82
C SER A 190 1.77 -3.80 -2.36
N PHE A 191 0.65 -4.06 -3.06
CA PHE A 191 -0.05 -3.04 -3.82
C PHE A 191 -0.78 -1.99 -2.96
N PHE A 192 -1.56 -2.43 -1.97
CA PHE A 192 -2.43 -1.55 -1.18
C PHE A 192 -1.65 -0.48 -0.40
N PRO A 193 -0.57 -0.81 0.34
CA PRO A 193 0.23 0.19 1.05
C PRO A 193 0.86 1.21 0.10
N TYR A 194 1.31 0.78 -1.07
CA TYR A 194 1.97 1.64 -2.07
C TYR A 194 0.98 2.54 -2.82
N TYR A 195 -0.16 2.01 -3.27
CA TYR A 195 -1.14 2.75 -4.07
C TYR A 195 -2.04 3.67 -3.22
N PHE A 196 -2.48 3.20 -2.04
CA PHE A 196 -3.43 3.96 -1.20
C PHE A 196 -2.74 4.75 -0.08
N ASN A 197 -1.47 4.47 0.24
CA ASN A 197 -0.69 5.13 1.30
C ASN A 197 -1.51 5.41 2.58
N PRO A 198 -1.97 4.36 3.30
CA PRO A 198 -2.99 4.51 4.34
C PRO A 198 -2.50 5.31 5.55
N GLU A 199 -2.97 6.55 5.67
CA GLU A 199 -2.61 7.50 6.74
C GLU A 199 -3.23 7.18 8.11
N THR A 200 -4.17 6.22 8.17
CA THR A 200 -4.90 5.86 9.40
C THR A 200 -5.14 4.36 9.52
N GLU A 201 -5.19 3.86 10.76
CA GLU A 201 -5.59 2.48 11.08
C GLU A 201 -6.98 2.15 10.50
N GLU A 202 -7.86 3.14 10.43
CA GLU A 202 -9.23 2.99 9.91
C GLU A 202 -9.26 2.76 8.39
N MET A 203 -8.32 3.31 7.62
CA MET A 203 -8.15 2.96 6.20
C MET A 203 -7.66 1.52 6.01
N VAL A 204 -6.74 1.06 6.86
CA VAL A 204 -6.26 -0.33 6.87
C VAL A 204 -7.40 -1.31 7.21
N LYS A 205 -8.20 -1.00 8.24
CA LYS A 205 -9.41 -1.78 8.58
C LYS A 205 -10.44 -1.75 7.47
N LEU A 206 -10.67 -0.59 6.84
CA LEU A 206 -11.61 -0.45 5.74
C LEU A 206 -11.26 -1.41 4.59
N ALA A 207 -10.00 -1.50 4.20
CA ALA A 207 -9.55 -2.40 3.15
C ALA A 207 -9.67 -3.88 3.54
N THR A 208 -9.05 -4.27 4.65
CA THR A 208 -8.99 -5.67 5.11
C THR A 208 -10.37 -6.24 5.41
N VAL A 209 -11.25 -5.49 6.08
CA VAL A 209 -12.64 -5.90 6.35
C VAL A 209 -13.46 -6.00 5.07
N THR A 210 -13.25 -5.13 4.07
CA THR A 210 -13.99 -5.21 2.80
C THR A 210 -13.68 -6.49 2.05
N ILE A 211 -12.39 -6.84 1.92
CA ILE A 211 -11.95 -8.06 1.25
C ILE A 211 -12.38 -9.31 2.03
N ARG A 212 -12.14 -9.34 3.35
CA ARG A 212 -12.59 -10.44 4.23
C ARG A 212 -14.10 -10.67 4.17
N ASN A 213 -14.90 -9.61 4.09
CA ASN A 213 -16.35 -9.70 3.99
C ASN A 213 -16.81 -10.31 2.65
N PHE A 214 -16.17 -9.95 1.54
CA PHE A 214 -16.40 -10.59 0.24
C PHE A 214 -16.03 -12.08 0.25
N LEU A 215 -14.85 -12.44 0.77
CA LEU A 215 -14.43 -13.84 0.89
C LEU A 215 -15.36 -14.66 1.80
N SER A 216 -15.86 -14.05 2.89
CA SER A 216 -16.84 -14.69 3.77
C SER A 216 -18.20 -14.90 3.08
N TYR A 217 -18.59 -14.00 2.16
CA TYR A 217 -19.78 -14.15 1.32
C TYR A 217 -19.64 -15.32 0.34
N LEU A 218 -18.47 -15.50 -0.29
CA LEU A 218 -18.21 -16.64 -1.19
C LEU A 218 -18.37 -17.99 -0.48
N LEU A 219 -17.90 -18.10 0.77
CA LEU A 219 -18.06 -19.30 1.60
C LEU A 219 -19.50 -19.50 2.08
N TYR A 220 -20.20 -18.44 2.46
CA TYR A 220 -21.56 -18.52 2.98
C TYR A 220 -22.57 -18.99 1.91
N HIS A 221 -22.34 -18.59 0.66
CA HIS A 221 -23.16 -18.95 -0.50
C HIS A 221 -22.61 -20.14 -1.31
N ASP A 222 -21.61 -20.87 -0.79
CA ASP A 222 -20.97 -22.04 -1.42
C ASP A 222 -20.60 -21.84 -2.91
N VAL A 223 -20.10 -20.65 -3.25
CA VAL A 223 -19.92 -20.19 -4.65
C VAL A 223 -18.85 -20.99 -5.39
N CYS A 224 -17.81 -21.41 -4.69
CA CYS A 224 -16.64 -22.11 -5.23
C CYS A 224 -16.05 -23.08 -4.19
N PRO A 225 -16.76 -24.18 -3.87
CA PRO A 225 -16.37 -25.13 -2.83
C PRO A 225 -14.98 -25.74 -3.04
N GLU A 226 -14.52 -25.87 -4.29
CA GLU A 226 -13.19 -26.35 -4.65
C GLU A 226 -12.05 -25.48 -4.09
N TYR A 227 -12.28 -24.19 -3.82
CA TYR A 227 -11.28 -23.28 -3.25
C TYR A 227 -11.54 -22.96 -1.78
N LYS A 228 -12.45 -23.68 -1.11
CA LYS A 228 -12.89 -23.38 0.27
C LYS A 228 -11.73 -23.18 1.26
N GLU A 229 -10.76 -24.10 1.27
CA GLU A 229 -9.59 -24.03 2.17
C GLU A 229 -8.72 -22.81 1.87
N ASN A 230 -8.48 -22.52 0.58
CA ASN A 230 -7.72 -21.37 0.13
C ASN A 230 -8.44 -20.03 0.43
N ILE A 231 -9.77 -19.99 0.40
CA ILE A 231 -10.56 -18.83 0.80
C ILE A 231 -10.52 -18.62 2.33
N ASP A 232 -10.50 -19.69 3.13
CA ASP A 232 -10.30 -19.59 4.59
C ASP A 232 -8.87 -19.14 4.96
N GLN A 233 -7.86 -19.58 4.21
CA GLN A 233 -6.49 -19.04 4.28
C GLN A 233 -6.48 -17.53 3.94
N ALA A 234 -7.09 -17.13 2.82
CA ALA A 234 -7.22 -15.73 2.40
C ALA A 234 -7.90 -14.84 3.47
N ARG A 235 -8.94 -15.36 4.13
CA ARG A 235 -9.61 -14.69 5.26
C ARG A 235 -8.69 -14.51 6.45
N THR A 236 -7.82 -15.48 6.73
CA THR A 236 -6.79 -15.42 7.78
C THR A 236 -5.69 -14.41 7.42
N SER A 237 -5.27 -14.36 6.15
CA SER A 237 -4.32 -13.35 5.65
C SER A 237 -4.86 -11.92 5.80
N CYS A 238 -6.17 -11.69 5.60
CA CYS A 238 -6.80 -10.40 5.94
C CYS A 238 -6.70 -10.06 7.45
N ASP A 239 -6.87 -11.04 8.34
CA ASP A 239 -6.80 -10.82 9.80
C ASP A 239 -5.37 -10.54 10.30
N VAL A 240 -4.36 -11.09 9.61
CA VAL A 240 -2.94 -10.80 9.84
C VAL A 240 -2.61 -9.40 9.33
N ALA A 241 -2.92 -9.10 8.06
CA ALA A 241 -2.68 -7.79 7.46
C ALA A 241 -3.34 -6.64 8.25
N ALA A 242 -4.54 -6.85 8.80
CA ALA A 242 -5.22 -5.85 9.63
C ALA A 242 -4.45 -5.46 10.90
N LYS A 243 -3.64 -6.37 11.46
CA LYS A 243 -2.82 -6.14 12.66
C LYS A 243 -1.42 -5.60 12.33
N GLU A 244 -0.89 -6.00 11.18
CA GLU A 244 0.48 -5.74 10.77
C GLU A 244 0.64 -4.43 10.00
N LEU A 245 -0.21 -4.14 9.01
CA LEU A 245 -0.02 -3.02 8.09
C LEU A 245 0.06 -1.66 8.78
N TRP A 246 -0.76 -1.43 9.81
CA TRP A 246 -0.70 -0.18 10.57
C TRP A 246 0.58 -0.05 11.39
N LYS A 247 1.08 -1.16 11.96
CA LYS A 247 2.39 -1.18 12.63
C LYS A 247 3.53 -0.88 11.65
N ASN A 248 3.47 -1.41 10.44
CA ASN A 248 4.48 -1.15 9.41
C ASN A 248 4.52 0.33 9.04
N GLN A 249 3.35 0.96 8.81
CA GLN A 249 3.27 2.41 8.57
C GLN A 249 3.82 3.22 9.75
N GLN A 250 3.46 2.84 10.99
CA GLN A 250 3.96 3.49 12.18
C GLN A 250 5.47 3.30 12.41
N PHE A 251 6.05 2.19 11.98
CA PHE A 251 7.49 1.94 12.01
C PHE A 251 8.21 2.72 10.91
N MET A 252 7.69 2.74 9.68
CA MET A 252 8.24 3.55 8.57
C MET A 252 8.26 5.05 8.91
N ALA A 253 7.18 5.58 9.49
CA ALA A 253 7.06 7.01 9.80
C ALA A 253 7.85 7.48 11.04
N LYS A 254 8.45 6.55 11.80
CA LYS A 254 9.18 6.84 13.06
C LYS A 254 10.58 6.22 13.13
N GLY A 255 10.92 5.34 12.20
CA GLY A 255 12.24 4.75 12.09
C GLY A 255 13.27 5.74 11.55
N PRO A 256 14.58 5.47 11.73
CA PRO A 256 15.12 4.28 12.38
C PRO A 256 15.27 4.39 13.91
N GLY A 257 14.89 5.52 14.50
CA GLY A 257 15.00 5.79 15.95
C GLY A 257 16.32 6.48 16.35
N ASP A 258 16.31 7.13 17.51
CA ASP A 258 17.37 8.06 17.95
C ASP A 258 18.77 7.44 17.94
N PHE A 259 18.91 6.18 18.36
CA PHE A 259 20.17 5.45 18.35
C PHE A 259 20.71 5.20 16.94
N ASN A 260 19.86 4.79 16.01
CA ASN A 260 20.26 4.49 14.65
C ASN A 260 20.59 5.78 13.89
N VAL A 261 19.80 6.85 14.10
CA VAL A 261 20.11 8.21 13.62
C VAL A 261 21.45 8.70 14.20
N ALA A 262 21.71 8.50 15.50
CA ALA A 262 22.98 8.85 16.12
C ALA A 262 24.17 8.05 15.55
N CYS A 263 23.99 6.78 15.20
CA CYS A 263 25.04 5.98 14.56
C CYS A 263 25.30 6.43 13.11
N SER A 264 24.24 6.64 12.31
CA SER A 264 24.36 7.18 10.94
C SER A 264 25.01 8.57 10.92
N MET A 265 24.74 9.42 11.91
CA MET A 265 25.39 10.72 12.07
C MET A 265 26.89 10.62 12.41
N LEU A 266 27.29 9.66 13.27
CA LEU A 266 28.63 9.62 13.86
C LEU A 266 29.65 8.78 13.09
N PHE A 267 29.24 7.66 12.48
CA PHE A 267 30.15 6.58 12.06
C PHE A 267 30.13 6.23 10.57
N GLY A 268 29.12 6.68 9.84
CA GLY A 268 28.93 6.43 8.41
C GLY A 268 27.45 6.29 8.07
N GLY A 269 27.04 6.78 6.90
CA GLY A 269 25.63 6.84 6.53
C GLY A 269 25.27 8.12 5.79
N ASP A 270 24.01 8.26 5.42
CA ASP A 270 23.49 9.42 4.70
C ASP A 270 23.60 10.71 5.53
N LEU A 271 23.37 10.66 6.84
CA LEU A 271 23.56 11.82 7.73
C LEU A 271 25.04 12.20 7.88
N TYR A 272 25.94 11.21 8.04
CA TYR A 272 27.38 11.46 8.04
C TYR A 272 27.80 12.15 6.74
N ASN A 273 27.40 11.60 5.58
CA ASN A 273 27.72 12.14 4.27
C ASN A 273 27.20 13.58 4.08
N ALA A 274 25.95 13.86 4.47
CA ALA A 274 25.39 15.22 4.41
C ALA A 274 26.21 16.20 5.27
N SER A 275 26.58 15.80 6.48
CA SER A 275 27.37 16.64 7.40
C SER A 275 28.81 16.90 6.92
N VAL A 276 29.44 15.91 6.28
CA VAL A 276 30.83 15.99 5.78
C VAL A 276 30.92 16.73 4.44
N LEU A 277 29.93 16.56 3.56
CA LEU A 277 29.89 17.19 2.23
C LEU A 277 29.40 18.64 2.27
N GLY A 278 29.20 19.23 3.45
CA GLY A 278 28.74 20.61 3.62
C GLY A 278 27.42 20.91 2.92
N HIS A 279 26.59 19.88 2.70
CA HIS A 279 25.27 20.07 2.12
C HIS A 279 24.35 20.58 3.22
N ASP A 280 24.01 21.87 3.15
CA ASP A 280 22.92 22.48 3.90
C ASP A 280 21.58 21.82 3.48
N TRP A 281 21.36 20.59 3.95
CA TRP A 281 20.02 20.05 4.15
C TRP A 281 19.34 21.02 5.12
N ASN A 282 18.54 21.93 4.54
CA ASN A 282 17.81 22.94 5.29
C ASN A 282 16.67 22.25 6.05
N PHE A 283 17.01 21.62 7.17
CA PHE A 283 16.09 21.46 8.28
C PHE A 283 15.53 22.84 8.59
N SER A 284 14.23 23.02 8.34
CA SER A 284 13.55 24.30 8.57
C SER A 284 13.80 24.74 10.02
N LYS A 285 14.16 26.01 10.23
CA LYS A 285 14.59 26.56 11.53
C LYS A 285 13.54 26.52 12.66
N ASP A 286 12.39 25.93 12.39
CA ASP A 286 11.27 25.73 13.30
C ASP A 286 11.21 24.29 13.88
N ASP A 287 12.12 23.38 13.49
CA ASP A 287 12.27 22.06 14.11
C ASP A 287 13.20 22.12 15.35
N PRO A 288 12.72 21.82 16.58
CA PRO A 288 13.53 21.91 17.80
C PRO A 288 14.61 20.83 17.95
N SER A 289 14.71 19.87 17.02
CA SER A 289 15.34 18.56 17.26
C SER A 289 16.69 18.31 16.58
N LEU A 290 17.48 19.36 16.29
CA LEU A 290 18.83 19.20 15.72
C LEU A 290 19.75 18.37 16.65
N LEU A 291 19.86 17.07 16.36
CA LEU A 291 20.72 16.14 17.07
C LEU A 291 22.17 16.61 16.95
N THR A 292 22.76 17.01 18.09
CA THR A 292 24.17 17.42 18.12
C THR A 292 25.09 16.22 18.28
N ASN A 293 26.33 16.33 17.79
CA ASN A 293 27.36 15.29 17.93
C ASN A 293 27.55 14.78 19.38
N ASP A 294 27.36 15.65 20.38
CA ASP A 294 27.52 15.28 21.79
C ASP A 294 26.28 14.58 22.36
N VAL A 295 25.07 14.94 21.89
CA VAL A 295 23.84 14.19 22.20
C VAL A 295 23.86 12.83 21.50
N ALA A 296 24.28 12.76 20.23
CA ALA A 296 24.48 11.49 19.52
C ALA A 296 25.46 10.57 20.27
N ARG A 297 26.62 11.09 20.69
CA ARG A 297 27.58 10.31 21.51
C ARG A 297 27.01 9.90 22.87
N LYS A 298 26.16 10.72 23.49
CA LYS A 298 25.45 10.36 24.72
C LYS A 298 24.50 9.19 24.47
N ILE A 299 23.66 9.25 23.43
CA ILE A 299 22.72 8.18 23.06
C ILE A 299 23.44 6.85 22.88
N VAL A 300 24.48 6.81 22.02
CA VAL A 300 25.23 5.57 21.74
C VAL A 300 25.88 5.00 23.00
N LYS A 301 26.49 5.85 23.84
CA LYS A 301 27.14 5.42 25.09
C LYS A 301 26.14 4.89 26.12
N PHE A 302 24.96 5.51 26.26
CA PHE A 302 23.91 5.01 27.16
C PHE A 302 23.29 3.71 26.67
N ALA A 303 22.99 3.59 25.37
CA ALA A 303 22.45 2.37 24.79
C ALA A 303 23.41 1.17 24.99
N LEU A 304 24.70 1.34 24.72
CA LEU A 304 25.70 0.30 24.96
C LEU A 304 25.86 -0.03 26.46
N ALA A 305 25.86 0.97 27.34
CA ALA A 305 25.98 0.74 28.78
C ALA A 305 24.77 0.03 29.42
N CYS A 306 23.58 0.13 28.80
CA CYS A 306 22.34 -0.44 29.35
C CYS A 306 21.88 -1.73 28.65
N ALA A 307 22.05 -1.81 27.32
CA ALA A 307 21.57 -2.91 26.50
C ALA A 307 22.72 -3.66 25.78
N GLY A 308 23.91 -3.07 25.65
CA GLY A 308 25.06 -3.71 25.02
C GLY A 308 25.61 -4.88 25.83
N GLU A 309 26.24 -5.84 25.14
CA GLU A 309 27.04 -6.88 25.81
C GLU A 309 28.36 -6.29 26.32
N ASP A 310 28.89 -6.79 27.44
CA ASP A 310 30.15 -6.30 28.04
C ASP A 310 31.30 -6.25 27.02
N THR A 311 31.34 -7.22 26.10
CA THR A 311 32.31 -7.35 25.01
C THR A 311 32.24 -6.18 24.03
N GLN A 312 31.04 -5.84 23.56
CA GLN A 312 30.75 -4.71 22.67
C GLN A 312 31.10 -3.39 23.35
N THR A 313 30.69 -3.21 24.61
CA THR A 313 30.91 -1.99 25.39
C THR A 313 32.40 -1.75 25.68
N LEU A 314 33.15 -2.78 26.07
CA LEU A 314 34.60 -2.67 26.27
C LEU A 314 35.34 -2.35 24.95
N ARG A 315 34.98 -3.02 23.86
CA ARG A 315 35.58 -2.80 22.54
C ARG A 315 35.26 -1.41 21.98
N TYR A 316 34.04 -0.92 22.19
CA TYR A 316 33.67 0.46 21.88
C TYR A 316 34.53 1.45 22.66
N LEU A 317 34.68 1.28 23.99
CA LEU A 317 35.47 2.17 24.84
C LEU A 317 36.97 2.15 24.52
N GLU A 318 37.49 1.06 23.98
CA GLU A 318 38.87 0.97 23.49
C GLU A 318 39.04 1.74 22.17
N LEU A 319 38.17 1.51 21.20
CA LEU A 319 38.23 2.15 19.88
C LEU A 319 37.93 3.66 19.93
N ASP A 320 37.02 4.10 20.81
CA ASP A 320 36.71 5.52 21.08
C ASP A 320 37.96 6.27 21.56
N LYS A 321 38.75 5.66 22.46
CA LYS A 321 40.02 6.23 22.95
C LYS A 321 41.12 6.29 21.89
N GLN A 322 41.09 5.36 20.93
CA GLN A 322 42.06 5.31 19.84
C GLN A 322 41.66 6.19 18.64
N GLY A 323 40.45 6.77 18.63
CA GLY A 323 39.89 7.46 17.47
C GLY A 323 39.66 6.53 16.27
N ALA A 324 39.45 5.24 16.54
CA ALA A 324 39.44 4.15 15.56
C ALA A 324 38.05 3.51 15.38
N LEU A 325 36.98 4.15 15.88
CA LEU A 325 35.60 3.75 15.59
C LEU A 325 35.29 3.99 14.10
N GLY A 326 34.60 3.04 13.47
CA GLY A 326 34.15 3.17 12.09
C GLY A 326 33.13 2.09 11.73
N ALA A 327 32.27 2.44 10.78
CA ALA A 327 31.26 1.56 10.23
C ALA A 327 31.62 1.11 8.80
N THR A 328 31.16 -0.07 8.42
CA THR A 328 31.19 -0.56 7.02
C THR A 328 29.77 -0.94 6.62
N ARG A 329 29.33 -0.49 5.45
CA ARG A 329 28.03 -0.87 4.89
C ARG A 329 28.05 -2.36 4.52
N ILE A 330 26.97 -3.06 4.83
CA ILE A 330 26.76 -4.43 4.39
C ILE A 330 26.13 -4.40 2.99
N GLU A 331 26.84 -4.97 2.03
CA GLU A 331 26.36 -5.13 0.66
C GLU A 331 25.66 -6.48 0.44
N ASP A 332 25.15 -6.70 -0.77
CA ASP A 332 24.47 -7.93 -1.20
C ASP A 332 23.25 -8.32 -0.32
N ILE A 333 22.58 -7.34 0.27
CA ILE A 333 21.30 -7.45 0.97
C ILE A 333 20.41 -6.23 0.64
N ASP A 334 19.09 -6.41 0.69
CA ASP A 334 18.13 -5.31 0.56
C ASP A 334 17.70 -4.75 1.92
N GLY A 335 17.99 -5.48 3.00
CA GLY A 335 17.76 -5.09 4.39
C GLY A 335 17.69 -6.30 5.31
N PHE A 336 16.70 -6.36 6.20
CA PHE A 336 16.61 -7.40 7.23
C PHE A 336 15.18 -7.90 7.52
N GLU A 337 15.08 -9.14 8.00
CA GLU A 337 13.85 -9.74 8.53
C GLU A 337 13.99 -9.94 10.04
N ILE A 338 13.06 -9.39 10.82
CA ILE A 338 13.06 -9.47 12.28
C ILE A 338 12.75 -10.89 12.72
N THR A 339 13.59 -11.46 13.58
CA THR A 339 13.44 -12.81 14.14
C THR A 339 12.99 -12.78 15.60
N ALA A 340 13.43 -11.80 16.39
CA ALA A 340 12.98 -11.60 17.77
C ALA A 340 13.02 -10.11 18.18
N VAL A 341 12.19 -9.76 19.15
CA VAL A 341 12.02 -8.40 19.68
C VAL A 341 12.17 -8.46 21.20
N HIS A 342 13.11 -7.71 21.75
CA HIS A 342 13.38 -7.62 23.18
C HIS A 342 13.22 -6.16 23.62
N ALA A 343 12.04 -5.81 24.12
CA ALA A 343 11.77 -4.49 24.69
C ALA A 343 12.71 -4.20 25.88
N PRO A 344 13.05 -2.92 26.16
CA PRO A 344 13.81 -2.56 27.36
C PRO A 344 13.08 -3.07 28.61
N ASP A 345 13.81 -3.69 29.51
CA ASP A 345 13.24 -4.20 30.76
C ASP A 345 13.04 -3.09 31.81
N GLN A 346 12.40 -3.44 32.92
CA GLN A 346 12.14 -2.47 33.98
C GLN A 346 13.42 -1.89 34.62
N VAL A 347 14.53 -2.62 34.58
CA VAL A 347 15.83 -2.19 35.14
C VAL A 347 16.47 -1.16 34.22
N ILE A 348 16.49 -1.43 32.91
CA ILE A 348 16.95 -0.49 31.87
C ILE A 348 16.11 0.80 31.93
N CYS A 349 14.78 0.70 31.92
CA CYS A 349 13.91 1.87 32.02
C CYS A 349 14.22 2.71 33.26
N SER A 350 14.33 2.09 34.45
CA SER A 350 14.65 2.81 35.69
C SER A 350 16.07 3.39 35.72
N LEU A 351 17.02 2.82 34.97
CA LEU A 351 18.38 3.37 34.82
C LEU A 351 18.38 4.62 33.93
N TYR A 352 17.60 4.60 32.84
CA TYR A 352 17.35 5.77 32.00
C TYR A 352 16.66 6.88 32.80
N ASP A 353 15.56 6.59 33.51
CA ASP A 353 14.85 7.56 34.36
C ASP A 353 15.78 8.25 35.38
N ALA A 354 16.77 7.52 35.91
CA ALA A 354 17.70 8.02 36.93
C ALA A 354 18.91 8.78 36.37
N GLN A 355 19.40 8.45 35.16
CA GLN A 355 20.69 8.95 34.65
C GLN A 355 20.61 9.69 33.31
N ALA A 356 19.57 9.45 32.51
CA ALA A 356 19.32 10.08 31.22
C ALA A 356 17.81 10.19 30.90
N PRO A 357 17.03 10.92 31.73
CA PRO A 357 15.57 11.07 31.55
C PRO A 357 15.18 11.88 30.29
N ASP A 358 16.17 12.46 29.60
CA ASP A 358 16.07 13.10 28.29
C ASP A 358 16.21 12.13 27.11
N LEU A 359 16.54 10.85 27.36
CA LEU A 359 16.72 9.82 26.34
C LEU A 359 15.65 8.72 26.41
N ASN A 360 15.33 8.14 25.25
CA ASN A 360 14.41 7.01 25.16
C ASN A 360 15.11 5.69 25.58
N PRO A 361 14.51 4.85 26.46
CA PRO A 361 15.07 3.54 26.80
C PRO A 361 15.18 2.60 25.60
N VAL A 362 16.33 1.94 25.47
CA VAL A 362 16.72 1.12 24.32
C VAL A 362 16.62 -0.37 24.64
N GLY A 363 16.01 -1.14 23.74
CA GLY A 363 15.99 -2.60 23.75
C GLY A 363 16.80 -3.20 22.60
N LYS A 364 16.67 -4.51 22.40
CA LYS A 364 17.33 -5.25 21.31
C LYS A 364 16.34 -5.75 20.26
N LEU A 365 16.74 -5.68 19.00
CA LEU A 365 16.04 -6.24 17.86
C LEU A 365 16.97 -7.25 17.17
N LEU A 366 16.60 -8.52 17.16
CA LEU A 366 17.36 -9.57 16.49
C LEU A 366 16.77 -9.80 15.10
N ALA A 367 17.62 -9.81 14.09
CA ALA A 367 17.22 -9.95 12.70
C ALA A 367 18.21 -10.84 11.91
N LYS A 368 17.82 -11.20 10.69
CA LYS A 368 18.67 -11.86 9.69
C LYS A 368 18.66 -11.06 8.39
N ALA A 369 19.67 -11.25 7.55
CA ALA A 369 19.68 -10.70 6.19
C ALA A 369 18.39 -11.02 5.43
N TYR A 370 17.82 -10.00 4.80
CA TYR A 370 16.69 -10.12 3.90
C TYR A 370 17.09 -9.67 2.50
N ARG A 371 16.58 -10.40 1.51
CA ARG A 371 16.71 -10.11 0.08
C ARG A 371 15.31 -10.16 -0.49
N ASP A 372 14.89 -9.10 -1.15
CA ASP A 372 13.52 -8.92 -1.62
C ASP A 372 13.34 -9.71 -2.93
N PRO A 373 12.50 -10.77 -2.96
CA PRO A 373 12.27 -11.55 -4.18
C PRO A 373 11.53 -10.76 -5.27
N GLY A 374 11.12 -9.52 -4.98
CA GLY A 374 10.61 -8.57 -5.98
C GLY A 374 11.71 -7.81 -6.73
N GLN A 375 12.97 -7.91 -6.29
CA GLN A 375 14.13 -7.33 -6.97
C GLN A 375 14.77 -8.32 -7.95
N PRO A 376 15.52 -7.83 -8.96
CA PRO A 376 16.37 -8.68 -9.78
C PRO A 376 17.36 -9.48 -8.92
N ALA A 377 17.64 -10.72 -9.31
CA ALA A 377 18.71 -11.49 -8.69
C ALA A 377 20.06 -10.78 -8.89
N TYR A 378 20.91 -10.81 -7.85
CA TYR A 378 22.28 -10.36 -7.94
C TYR A 378 23.03 -11.15 -9.02
N ASP A 379 23.89 -10.47 -9.78
CA ASP A 379 24.77 -11.12 -10.76
C ASP A 379 25.88 -11.86 -10.00
N ARG A 380 25.95 -13.18 -10.17
CA ARG A 380 26.81 -14.08 -9.39
C ARG A 380 27.52 -15.06 -10.32
N SER A 381 28.76 -15.39 -9.96
CA SER A 381 29.49 -16.47 -10.62
C SER A 381 28.91 -17.84 -10.27
N PRO A 382 29.08 -18.86 -11.14
CA PRO A 382 28.66 -20.24 -10.84
C PRO A 382 29.25 -20.77 -9.52
N GLU A 383 30.46 -20.36 -9.16
CA GLU A 383 31.13 -20.72 -7.92
C GLU A 383 30.42 -20.13 -6.68
N GLU A 384 29.95 -18.89 -6.75
CA GLU A 384 29.20 -18.24 -5.67
C GLU A 384 27.81 -18.85 -5.48
N ASP A 385 27.16 -19.28 -6.56
CA ASP A 385 25.89 -20.00 -6.50
C ASP A 385 26.00 -21.38 -5.86
N MET A 386 27.14 -22.08 -6.02
CA MET A 386 27.39 -23.34 -5.31
C MET A 386 27.56 -23.18 -3.79
N VAL A 387 28.09 -22.03 -3.33
CA VAL A 387 28.24 -21.73 -1.88
C VAL A 387 26.93 -21.22 -1.27
N GLY A 388 26.04 -20.67 -2.10
CA GLY A 388 24.86 -19.95 -1.65
C GLY A 388 25.20 -18.57 -1.08
N LEU A 389 24.21 -17.92 -0.49
CA LEU A 389 24.37 -16.60 0.15
C LEU A 389 24.48 -16.78 1.67
N PRO A 390 25.36 -16.03 2.37
CA PRO A 390 25.51 -16.15 3.81
C PRO A 390 24.23 -15.70 4.54
N GLU A 391 23.81 -16.48 5.54
CA GLU A 391 22.79 -16.08 6.51
C GLU A 391 23.43 -15.17 7.57
N LEU A 392 23.54 -13.87 7.24
CA LEU A 392 23.99 -12.87 8.21
C LEU A 392 22.91 -12.66 9.29
N LYS A 393 23.35 -12.42 10.52
CA LYS A 393 22.48 -12.17 11.69
C LYS A 393 22.89 -10.85 12.31
N PHE A 394 21.90 -10.04 12.66
CA PHE A 394 22.08 -8.69 13.16
C PHE A 394 21.47 -8.55 14.54
N GLU A 395 22.20 -7.87 15.41
CA GLU A 395 21.69 -7.31 16.66
C GLU A 395 21.67 -5.78 16.50
N PHE A 396 20.46 -5.22 16.48
CA PHE A 396 20.22 -3.79 16.45
C PHE A 396 19.74 -3.29 17.81
N PHE A 397 20.14 -2.07 18.16
CA PHE A 397 19.60 -1.33 19.29
C PHE A 397 18.51 -0.38 18.81
N VAL A 398 17.34 -0.43 19.45
CA VAL A 398 16.15 0.34 19.04
C VAL A 398 15.34 0.75 20.28
N GLU A 399 14.78 1.95 20.27
CA GLU A 399 14.00 2.51 21.36
C GLU A 399 12.70 1.73 21.60
N GLY A 400 12.28 1.60 22.87
CA GLY A 400 11.05 0.90 23.26
C GLY A 400 9.78 1.46 22.59
N ASN A 401 9.76 2.76 22.30
CA ASN A 401 8.65 3.46 21.64
C ASN A 401 8.54 3.12 20.12
N LEU A 402 9.57 2.53 19.52
CA LEU A 402 9.61 2.06 18.14
C LEU A 402 9.51 0.52 18.08
N LEU A 403 10.14 -0.17 19.03
CA LEU A 403 10.04 -1.64 19.20
C LEU A 403 8.61 -2.14 19.38
N GLN A 404 7.68 -1.34 19.94
CA GLN A 404 6.26 -1.72 20.04
C GLN A 404 5.57 -1.99 18.68
N TYR A 405 6.12 -1.43 17.59
CA TYR A 405 5.65 -1.66 16.22
C TYR A 405 6.36 -2.85 15.54
N CYS A 406 7.47 -3.32 16.10
CA CYS A 406 8.23 -4.46 15.58
C CYS A 406 7.56 -5.79 15.96
N TYR A 407 7.74 -6.81 15.12
CA TYR A 407 7.29 -8.18 15.36
C TYR A 407 8.07 -9.18 14.48
N PRO A 408 8.19 -10.46 14.88
CA PRO A 408 8.85 -11.47 14.06
C PRO A 408 8.21 -11.63 12.67
N GLY A 409 9.03 -11.72 11.64
CA GLY A 409 8.61 -11.80 10.24
C GLY A 409 8.42 -10.46 9.53
N LEU A 410 8.44 -9.32 10.24
CA LEU A 410 8.51 -7.98 9.63
C LEU A 410 9.82 -7.85 8.85
N LYS A 411 9.71 -7.49 7.57
CA LYS A 411 10.85 -7.30 6.65
C LYS A 411 11.03 -5.81 6.40
N VAL A 412 12.26 -5.33 6.51
CA VAL A 412 12.61 -3.92 6.44
C VAL A 412 13.62 -3.73 5.30
N ILE A 413 13.29 -2.88 4.33
CA ILE A 413 14.18 -2.48 3.25
C ILE A 413 14.88 -1.19 3.68
N THR A 414 16.19 -1.26 3.89
CA THR A 414 17.02 -0.18 4.44
C THR A 414 18.51 -0.56 4.37
N PRO A 415 19.44 0.40 4.18
CA PRO A 415 20.86 0.16 4.35
C PRO A 415 21.19 -0.34 5.77
N VAL A 416 22.05 -1.35 5.87
CA VAL A 416 22.56 -1.88 7.14
C VAL A 416 24.06 -1.66 7.23
N TRP A 417 24.54 -1.27 8.41
CA TRP A 417 25.92 -0.97 8.69
C TRP A 417 26.45 -1.81 9.85
N GLU A 418 27.64 -2.38 9.69
CA GLU A 418 28.39 -3.08 10.72
C GLU A 418 29.36 -2.11 11.41
N MET A 419 29.27 -1.99 12.74
CA MET A 419 30.25 -1.28 13.54
C MET A 419 31.43 -2.18 13.89
N ASN A 420 32.65 -1.66 13.76
CA ASN A 420 33.88 -2.40 14.08
C ASN A 420 34.05 -2.77 15.57
N CYS A 421 33.11 -2.42 16.43
CA CYS A 421 32.97 -2.85 17.83
C CYS A 421 31.95 -3.98 18.06
N GLY A 422 31.25 -4.49 17.03
CA GLY A 422 30.46 -5.72 17.10
C GLY A 422 28.95 -5.57 17.29
N PHE A 423 28.37 -4.47 16.82
CA PHE A 423 26.91 -4.30 16.71
C PHE A 423 26.54 -3.70 15.35
N TYR A 424 25.25 -3.66 15.05
CA TYR A 424 24.73 -3.16 13.77
C TYR A 424 23.79 -1.98 13.98
N TYR A 425 23.67 -1.14 12.97
CA TYR A 425 22.63 -0.11 12.86
C TYR A 425 22.08 -0.07 11.43
N PHE A 426 20.94 0.56 11.25
CA PHE A 426 20.29 0.74 9.95
C PHE A 426 19.89 2.21 9.74
N GLU A 427 19.57 2.58 8.51
CA GLU A 427 19.24 3.97 8.15
C GLU A 427 17.74 4.14 7.91
N ASP A 428 17.35 5.17 7.15
CA ASP A 428 15.94 5.44 6.86
C ASP A 428 15.21 4.19 6.35
N VAL A 429 13.99 3.98 6.87
CA VAL A 429 13.19 2.81 6.55
C VAL A 429 12.47 3.05 5.22
N ASN A 430 13.10 2.64 4.12
CA ASN A 430 12.55 2.88 2.78
C ASN A 430 11.22 2.13 2.57
N ARG A 431 11.10 0.88 3.04
CA ARG A 431 9.86 0.07 3.01
C ARG A 431 9.81 -0.91 4.18
N ALA A 432 8.60 -1.24 4.63
CA ALA A 432 8.35 -2.28 5.64
C ALA A 432 7.24 -3.24 5.20
N TYR A 433 7.59 -4.50 4.91
CA TYR A 433 6.66 -5.54 4.46
C TYR A 433 6.26 -6.49 5.60
N GLY A 434 5.01 -6.96 5.60
CA GLY A 434 4.45 -7.83 6.65
C GLY A 434 5.05 -9.24 6.69
N SER A 435 4.64 -10.02 7.71
CA SER A 435 5.07 -11.42 7.87
C SER A 435 4.69 -12.26 6.63
N ILE A 436 3.47 -12.05 6.13
CA ILE A 436 2.86 -12.71 4.97
C ILE A 436 3.18 -12.05 3.60
N TYR A 437 4.21 -11.21 3.52
CA TYR A 437 4.62 -10.59 2.26
C TYR A 437 4.82 -11.62 1.15
N THR A 438 4.17 -11.40 0.00
CA THR A 438 4.19 -12.30 -1.15
C THR A 438 4.27 -11.48 -2.42
N VAL A 439 5.34 -11.66 -3.19
CA VAL A 439 5.49 -11.07 -4.52
C VAL A 439 4.64 -11.86 -5.51
N LEU A 440 3.91 -11.17 -6.37
CA LEU A 440 3.17 -11.75 -7.48
C LEU A 440 3.51 -11.05 -8.79
N GLU A 441 3.51 -11.80 -9.89
CA GLU A 441 3.61 -11.25 -11.25
C GLU A 441 2.49 -10.23 -11.55
N ASN A 442 1.37 -10.32 -10.83
CA ASN A 442 0.28 -9.34 -10.83
C ASN A 442 0.77 -7.91 -10.52
N ASP A 443 1.82 -7.74 -9.71
CA ASP A 443 2.43 -6.44 -9.43
C ASP A 443 3.00 -5.79 -10.72
N LEU A 444 3.55 -6.60 -11.63
CA LEU A 444 4.10 -6.16 -12.93
C LEU A 444 3.01 -5.85 -13.97
N MET A 445 1.82 -6.46 -13.82
CA MET A 445 0.71 -6.29 -14.77
C MET A 445 -0.13 -5.03 -14.50
N LEU A 446 0.12 -4.32 -13.40
CA LEU A 446 -0.60 -3.11 -13.03
C LEU A 446 -0.27 -1.95 -13.96
N GLY A 447 -1.27 -1.50 -14.72
CA GLY A 447 -1.09 -0.44 -15.71
C GLY A 447 -0.37 -0.89 -16.98
N TRP A 448 -0.05 -2.20 -17.11
CA TRP A 448 0.45 -2.78 -18.34
C TRP A 448 -0.52 -2.51 -19.49
N LYS A 449 0.04 -2.10 -20.63
CA LYS A 449 -0.68 -1.88 -21.87
C LYS A 449 -0.05 -2.77 -22.93
N GLU A 450 -0.89 -3.43 -23.71
CA GLU A 450 -0.43 -4.23 -24.84
C GLU A 450 0.44 -3.36 -25.76
N PRO A 451 1.70 -3.77 -26.04
CA PRO A 451 2.58 -3.01 -26.91
C PRO A 451 1.92 -2.81 -28.28
N ARG A 452 1.79 -1.55 -28.71
CA ARG A 452 1.22 -1.25 -30.03
C ARG A 452 2.17 -1.80 -31.09
N ASP A 453 1.71 -2.79 -31.84
CA ASP A 453 2.39 -3.26 -33.04
C ASP A 453 2.46 -2.11 -34.06
N LEU A 454 3.67 -1.59 -34.27
CA LEU A 454 3.94 -0.51 -35.21
C LEU A 454 4.09 -1.02 -36.66
N THR A 455 4.21 -2.34 -36.87
CA THR A 455 4.36 -2.92 -38.22
C THR A 455 3.02 -3.01 -38.95
N ARG A 456 1.92 -3.27 -38.22
CA ARG A 456 0.55 -3.31 -38.75
C ARG A 456 -0.06 -1.95 -39.14
N ALA A 457 0.63 -0.85 -38.86
CA ALA A 457 0.11 0.49 -39.11
C ALA A 457 0.30 0.99 -40.56
N GLN A 458 1.00 0.24 -41.43
CA GLN A 458 1.30 0.68 -42.80
C GLN A 458 0.35 0.14 -43.88
N ASP A 459 -0.48 -0.87 -43.59
CA ASP A 459 -1.25 -1.60 -44.61
C ASP A 459 -2.68 -1.07 -44.89
N ASN A 460 -3.13 0.02 -44.25
CA ASN A 460 -4.55 0.46 -44.31
C ASN A 460 -4.81 1.90 -44.80
N ASP A 461 -3.79 2.72 -45.11
CA ASP A 461 -4.00 4.12 -45.53
C ASP A 461 -4.00 4.34 -47.06
N ASP A 462 -3.76 3.30 -47.88
CA ASP A 462 -3.58 3.42 -49.34
C ASP A 462 -4.78 2.95 -50.21
N SER A 463 -5.99 2.82 -49.64
CA SER A 463 -7.19 2.46 -50.42
C SER A 463 -8.50 3.21 -50.08
N SER A 464 -8.46 4.55 -50.08
CA SER A 464 -9.70 5.35 -50.26
C SER A 464 -9.49 6.68 -51.01
N SER A 465 -8.85 6.62 -52.18
CA SER A 465 -8.89 7.71 -53.17
C SER A 465 -10.10 7.60 -54.10
N ALA A 466 -10.90 8.66 -54.21
CA ALA A 466 -12.11 8.83 -55.03
C ALA A 466 -13.34 7.99 -54.58
N THR A 467 -14.59 8.48 -54.63
CA THR A 467 -15.14 9.58 -55.47
C THR A 467 -16.33 10.27 -54.77
N LEU A 468 -16.44 11.59 -54.97
CA LEU A 468 -17.61 12.50 -54.80
C LEU A 468 -18.66 12.21 -53.71
#